data_AF-C0SQL4-F1
#
_entry.id   AF-C0SQL4-F1
#
_cell.length_a   1.000
_cell.length_b   1.000
_cell.length_c   1.000
_cell.angle_alpha   90.00
_cell.angle_beta   90.00
_cell.angle_gamma   90.00
#
_symmetry.space_group_name_H-M   'P 1'
#
loop_
_entity.id
_entity.type
_entity.pdbx_description
1 polymer ?
#
loop_
_entity_poly.entity_id
_entity_poly.type
_entity_poly.pdbx_seq_one_letter_code
_entity_poly.pdbx_strand_id
1 'polypeptide(L)'
;MSEIFQDKTKNGKVRPWRERKIENVRYAEYLSILEFKRAHDIRGCGETLRFRKINNQLKLYQTWFCQKRLCPLCNWRKSMKNSSQLKQIIAEAVSRQPKGRFLFLTLTVKNAYGAEELRSSLRFLTKAFNKLTRYKKVTKNLLGYLRSTEITVNDEDRSYNQHLHVLLFVKSSYFTGNNTNYIKQAEWTKLWQRALKVDYEPVVHVEIVKANKRKGTGSLQASAEETAKYEVKSSDYMTANDDRNLEVINDLEYALAGTRQISYGGLFKQIKQDLKLEDVDKGDLVHVGNEEYSKEQMEAAEEVVAKWDFKKQNYFMW
;
A
#
# COMPACT_ATOMS: atom_id res chain seq x y z
N MET A 1 -19.22 28.28 -19.75
CA MET A 1 -19.51 27.22 -18.77
C MET A 1 -18.19 26.62 -18.33
N SER A 2 -17.96 26.43 -17.03
CA SER A 2 -16.75 25.77 -16.52
C SER A 2 -16.79 24.28 -16.87
N GLU A 3 -15.82 23.79 -17.63
CA GLU A 3 -15.74 22.38 -18.04
C GLU A 3 -15.30 21.49 -16.86
N ILE A 4 -15.98 20.36 -16.65
CA ILE A 4 -15.63 19.39 -15.59
C ILE A 4 -14.37 18.64 -16.02
N PHE A 5 -13.37 18.63 -15.15
CA PHE A 5 -12.13 17.90 -15.39
C PHE A 5 -12.33 16.38 -15.36
N GLN A 6 -11.77 15.67 -16.35
CA GLN A 6 -11.72 14.21 -16.38
C GLN A 6 -10.33 13.70 -16.76
N ASP A 7 -9.75 12.86 -15.90
CA ASP A 7 -8.50 12.14 -16.14
C ASP A 7 -8.80 10.66 -16.33
N LYS A 8 -8.42 10.10 -17.49
CA LYS A 8 -8.69 8.71 -17.87
C LYS A 8 -7.39 7.96 -18.11
N THR A 9 -7.33 6.73 -17.63
CA THR A 9 -6.27 5.78 -17.96
C THR A 9 -6.33 5.37 -19.44
N LYS A 10 -5.27 4.72 -19.94
CA LYS A 10 -5.20 4.16 -21.32
C LYS A 10 -6.39 3.27 -21.67
N ASN A 11 -6.98 2.59 -20.68
CA ASN A 11 -8.11 1.68 -20.85
C ASN A 11 -9.47 2.37 -20.62
N GLY A 12 -9.51 3.71 -20.60
CA GLY A 12 -10.74 4.49 -20.42
C GLY A 12 -11.25 4.62 -18.98
N LYS A 13 -10.68 3.89 -18.01
CA LYS A 13 -11.06 4.01 -16.60
C LYS A 13 -10.71 5.40 -16.07
N VAL A 14 -11.70 6.09 -15.52
CA VAL A 14 -11.55 7.40 -14.87
C VAL A 14 -10.72 7.24 -13.59
N ARG A 15 -9.73 8.12 -13.39
CA ARG A 15 -8.96 8.19 -12.15
C ARG A 15 -9.78 8.90 -11.07
N PRO A 16 -9.81 8.40 -9.83
CA PRO A 16 -10.74 8.83 -8.79
C PRO A 16 -10.35 10.15 -8.11
N TRP A 17 -9.84 11.16 -8.84
CA TRP A 17 -9.43 12.44 -8.25
C TRP A 17 -10.54 13.09 -7.44
N ARG A 18 -11.75 13.19 -8.01
CA ARG A 18 -12.92 13.74 -7.33
C ARG A 18 -13.30 12.95 -6.08
N GLU A 19 -13.44 11.62 -6.21
CA GLU A 19 -13.80 10.73 -5.08
C GLU A 19 -12.80 10.88 -3.93
N ARG A 20 -11.50 10.77 -4.22
CA ARG A 20 -10.44 10.92 -3.21
C ARG A 20 -10.38 12.33 -2.63
N LYS A 21 -10.74 13.35 -3.40
CA LYS A 21 -10.79 14.73 -2.91
C LYS A 21 -11.97 14.96 -1.97
N ILE A 22 -13.14 14.37 -2.23
CA ILE A 22 -14.30 14.42 -1.33
C ILE A 22 -13.95 13.74 0.00
N GLU A 23 -13.43 12.51 -0.05
CA GLU A 23 -12.98 11.80 1.16
C GLU A 23 -11.89 12.59 1.91
N ASN A 24 -10.99 13.26 1.18
CA ASN A 24 -9.95 14.10 1.76
C ASN A 24 -10.49 15.32 2.50
N VAL A 25 -11.50 16.00 1.95
CA VAL A 25 -12.14 17.14 2.62
C VAL A 25 -12.86 16.67 3.88
N ARG A 26 -13.61 15.57 3.80
CA ARG A 26 -14.29 14.97 4.96
C ARG A 26 -13.30 14.52 6.04
N TYR A 27 -12.19 13.89 5.64
CA TYR A 27 -11.09 13.55 6.56
C TYR A 27 -10.51 14.79 7.25
N ALA A 28 -10.33 15.91 6.53
CA ALA A 28 -9.86 17.14 7.14
C ALA A 28 -10.87 17.73 8.15
N GLU A 29 -12.17 17.61 7.88
CA GLU A 29 -13.23 18.00 8.82
C GLU A 29 -13.18 17.17 10.10
N TYR A 30 -13.07 15.83 9.99
CA TYR A 30 -12.90 14.97 11.16
C TYR A 30 -11.66 15.32 11.98
N LEU A 31 -10.53 15.56 11.32
CA LEU A 31 -9.31 16.00 12.02
C LEU A 31 -9.47 17.36 12.70
N SER A 32 -10.31 18.24 12.16
CA SER A 32 -10.61 19.52 12.81
C SER A 32 -11.45 19.32 14.05
N ILE A 33 -12.45 18.43 14.00
CA ILE A 33 -13.30 18.06 15.15
C ILE A 33 -12.47 17.40 16.26
N LEU A 34 -11.55 16.50 15.88
CA LEU A 34 -10.64 15.80 16.78
C LEU A 34 -9.43 16.65 17.21
N GLU A 35 -9.39 17.93 16.84
CA GLU A 35 -8.32 18.89 17.17
C GLU A 35 -6.90 18.45 16.74
N PHE A 36 -6.79 17.63 15.70
CA PHE A 36 -5.50 17.30 15.10
C PHE A 36 -4.93 18.50 14.34
N LYS A 37 -3.63 18.75 14.56
CA LYS A 37 -2.91 19.81 13.84
C LYS A 37 -2.91 19.56 12.33
N ARG A 38 -2.84 20.66 11.57
CA ARG A 38 -2.69 20.66 10.10
C ARG A 38 -3.91 20.10 9.34
N ALA A 39 -5.11 20.18 9.91
CA ALA A 39 -6.34 19.86 9.19
C ALA A 39 -6.53 20.75 7.94
N HIS A 40 -6.22 22.05 8.03
CA HIS A 40 -6.28 22.98 6.89
C HIS A 40 -5.34 22.57 5.74
N ASP A 41 -4.10 22.17 6.05
CA ASP A 41 -3.14 21.62 5.10
C ASP A 41 -3.76 20.42 4.38
N ILE A 42 -4.35 19.49 5.14
CA ILE A 42 -4.95 18.28 4.56
C ILE A 42 -6.12 18.64 3.65
N ARG A 43 -6.92 19.64 4.01
CA ARG A 43 -8.02 20.16 3.18
C ARG A 43 -7.52 20.74 1.85
N GLY A 44 -6.33 21.34 1.81
CA GLY A 44 -5.69 21.87 0.59
C GLY A 44 -4.99 20.82 -0.29
N CYS A 45 -4.90 19.56 0.17
CA CYS A 45 -4.20 18.49 -0.55
C CYS A 45 -4.80 18.26 -1.94
N GLY A 46 -3.98 18.35 -2.99
CA GLY A 46 -4.43 18.16 -4.37
C GLY A 46 -5.48 19.18 -4.85
N GLU A 47 -5.56 20.37 -4.25
CA GLU A 47 -6.57 21.38 -4.62
C GLU A 47 -6.40 21.89 -6.07
N THR A 48 -5.15 22.10 -6.48
CA THR A 48 -4.78 22.42 -7.87
C THR A 48 -3.97 21.28 -8.45
N LEU A 49 -4.41 20.75 -9.59
CA LEU A 49 -3.75 19.70 -10.34
C LEU A 49 -3.27 20.28 -11.67
N ARG A 50 -1.97 20.18 -11.96
CA ARG A 50 -1.41 20.61 -13.24
C ARG A 50 -0.86 19.41 -14.00
N PHE A 51 -1.30 19.28 -15.24
CA PHE A 51 -0.98 18.17 -16.12
C PHE A 51 -0.30 18.66 -17.39
N ARG A 52 0.54 17.80 -17.95
CA ARG A 52 1.01 17.88 -19.34
C ARG A 52 0.22 16.87 -20.16
N LYS A 53 -0.33 17.30 -21.28
CA LYS A 53 -1.09 16.45 -22.19
C LYS A 53 -0.14 15.92 -23.28
N ILE A 54 0.17 14.64 -23.19
CA ILE A 54 1.08 13.95 -24.13
C ILE A 54 0.33 12.77 -24.74
N ASN A 55 0.23 12.73 -26.07
CA ASN A 55 -0.47 11.67 -26.81
C ASN A 55 -1.90 11.41 -26.26
N ASN A 56 -2.66 12.47 -26.03
CA ASN A 56 -4.00 12.45 -25.41
C ASN A 56 -4.07 11.85 -23.99
N GLN A 57 -2.94 11.74 -23.30
CA GLN A 57 -2.89 11.32 -21.90
C GLN A 57 -2.42 12.46 -21.01
N LEU A 58 -3.08 12.60 -19.87
CA LEU A 58 -2.70 13.57 -18.86
C LEU A 58 -1.60 12.99 -17.97
N LYS A 59 -0.50 13.73 -17.84
CA LYS A 59 0.61 13.44 -16.92
C LYS A 59 0.67 14.52 -15.88
N LEU A 60 0.32 14.15 -14.64
CA LEU A 60 0.42 15.06 -13.52
C LEU A 60 1.89 15.43 -13.34
N TYR A 61 2.20 16.71 -13.40
CA TYR A 61 3.58 17.20 -13.28
C TYR A 61 3.76 18.17 -12.10
N GLN A 62 2.68 18.78 -11.62
CA GLN A 62 2.73 19.63 -10.43
C GLN A 62 1.41 19.57 -9.65
N THR A 63 1.54 19.29 -8.36
CA THR A 63 0.50 19.48 -7.35
C THR A 63 1.12 19.43 -5.96
N TRP A 64 0.38 19.88 -4.95
CA TRP A 64 0.83 19.81 -3.57
C TRP A 64 0.08 18.70 -2.83
N PHE A 65 0.82 17.86 -2.10
CA PHE A 65 0.29 16.76 -1.29
C PHE A 65 0.69 16.95 0.18
N CYS A 66 -0.25 16.74 1.10
CA CYS A 66 0.00 16.92 2.54
C CYS A 66 0.87 15.82 3.18
N GLN A 67 1.13 14.72 2.46
CA GLN A 67 1.93 13.56 2.88
C GLN A 67 1.40 12.80 4.11
N LYS A 68 0.22 13.16 4.62
CA LYS A 68 -0.44 12.45 5.72
C LYS A 68 -0.86 11.06 5.29
N ARG A 69 -0.66 10.08 6.19
CA ARG A 69 -0.84 8.65 5.89
C ARG A 69 -2.29 8.30 5.57
N LEU A 70 -3.24 8.78 6.38
CA LEU A 70 -4.66 8.54 6.17
C LEU A 70 -5.32 9.54 5.22
N CYS A 71 -4.57 10.49 4.64
CA CYS A 71 -5.13 11.37 3.61
C CYS A 71 -5.48 10.52 2.37
N PRO A 72 -6.76 10.45 1.94
CA PRO A 72 -7.18 9.58 0.85
C PRO A 72 -6.45 9.84 -0.49
N LEU A 73 -6.14 11.11 -0.78
CA LEU A 73 -5.32 11.48 -1.94
C LEU A 73 -3.88 10.99 -1.80
N CYS A 74 -3.20 11.30 -0.69
CA CYS A 74 -1.80 10.90 -0.50
C CYS A 74 -1.68 9.38 -0.46
N ASN A 75 -2.57 8.72 0.27
CA ASN A 75 -2.65 7.27 0.34
C ASN A 75 -2.81 6.71 -1.07
N TRP A 76 -3.81 7.13 -1.85
CA TRP A 76 -4.01 6.68 -3.24
C TRP A 76 -2.77 6.85 -4.15
N ARG A 77 -1.99 7.91 -3.96
CA ARG A 77 -0.74 8.11 -4.73
C ARG A 77 0.39 7.18 -4.24
N LYS A 78 0.42 6.83 -2.96
CA LYS A 78 1.43 5.94 -2.35
C LYS A 78 1.37 4.50 -2.89
N SER A 79 0.25 3.80 -3.00
CA SER A 79 0.24 2.46 -3.68
C SER A 79 0.42 2.59 -5.15
N MET A 80 0.00 3.67 -5.81
CA MET A 80 0.37 3.78 -7.23
C MET A 80 1.89 3.70 -7.37
N LYS A 81 2.61 4.42 -6.51
CA LYS A 81 4.07 4.38 -6.44
C LYS A 81 4.61 3.03 -5.96
N ASN A 82 4.10 2.46 -4.86
CA ASN A 82 4.54 1.16 -4.35
C ASN A 82 4.31 0.06 -5.38
N SER A 83 3.17 0.06 -6.08
CA SER A 83 2.86 -0.89 -7.15
C SER A 83 3.86 -0.76 -8.30
N SER A 84 4.17 0.48 -8.73
CA SER A 84 5.17 0.71 -9.78
C SER A 84 6.57 0.25 -9.37
N GLN A 85 7.02 0.63 -8.16
CA GLN A 85 8.32 0.22 -7.63
C GLN A 85 8.42 -1.29 -7.43
N LEU A 86 7.37 -1.93 -6.91
CA LEU A 86 7.34 -3.37 -6.71
C LEU A 86 7.42 -4.13 -8.04
N LYS A 87 6.78 -3.65 -9.10
CA LYS A 87 6.92 -4.23 -10.45
C LYS A 87 8.37 -4.25 -10.91
N GLN A 88 9.10 -3.14 -10.70
CA GLN A 88 10.53 -3.08 -11.02
C GLN A 88 11.34 -4.07 -10.17
N ILE A 89 11.08 -4.10 -8.85
CA ILE A 89 11.79 -4.99 -7.93
C ILE A 89 11.58 -6.45 -8.31
N ILE A 90 10.35 -6.85 -8.67
CA ILE A 90 10.04 -8.22 -9.06
C ILE A 90 10.66 -8.59 -10.39
N ALA A 91 10.60 -7.70 -11.39
CA ALA A 91 11.23 -7.93 -12.68
C ALA A 91 12.74 -8.20 -12.51
N GLU A 92 13.42 -7.38 -11.72
CA GLU A 92 14.83 -7.55 -11.42
C GLU A 92 15.12 -8.79 -10.56
N ALA A 93 14.26 -9.12 -9.59
CA ALA A 93 14.43 -10.31 -8.75
C ALA A 93 14.31 -11.60 -9.56
N VAL A 94 13.38 -11.64 -10.52
CA VAL A 94 13.22 -12.77 -11.45
C VAL A 94 14.41 -12.86 -12.40
N SER A 95 14.92 -11.73 -12.88
CA SER A 95 16.15 -11.68 -13.69
C SER A 95 17.35 -12.29 -12.94
N ARG A 96 17.58 -11.86 -11.68
CA ARG A 96 18.68 -12.34 -10.85
C ARG A 96 18.53 -13.77 -10.33
N GLN A 97 17.29 -14.24 -10.16
CA GLN A 97 16.99 -15.58 -9.64
C GLN A 97 15.88 -16.23 -10.49
N PRO A 98 16.17 -16.69 -11.72
CA PRO A 98 15.14 -17.17 -12.66
C PRO A 98 14.37 -18.42 -12.17
N LYS A 99 15.01 -19.22 -11.32
CA LYS A 99 14.39 -20.40 -10.70
C LYS A 99 13.61 -20.08 -9.42
N GLY A 100 13.67 -18.84 -8.95
CA GLY A 100 12.92 -18.40 -7.78
C GLY A 100 11.42 -18.58 -7.95
N ARG A 101 10.72 -18.67 -6.82
CA ARG A 101 9.28 -18.88 -6.75
C ARG A 101 8.68 -17.95 -5.72
N PHE A 102 7.43 -17.58 -5.92
CA PHE A 102 6.75 -16.65 -5.05
C PHE A 102 5.69 -17.37 -4.21
N LEU A 103 5.61 -17.00 -2.94
CA LEU A 103 4.54 -17.40 -2.04
C LEU A 103 3.84 -16.13 -1.55
N PHE A 104 2.53 -16.20 -1.41
CA PHE A 104 1.76 -15.23 -0.66
C PHE A 104 1.49 -15.80 0.73
N LEU A 105 1.78 -15.01 1.76
CA LEU A 105 1.65 -15.39 3.15
C LEU A 105 0.87 -14.31 3.89
N THR A 106 -0.25 -14.69 4.51
CA THR A 106 -1.03 -13.84 5.41
C THR A 106 -0.80 -14.30 6.85
N LEU A 107 -0.38 -13.38 7.72
CA LEU A 107 -0.12 -13.63 9.13
C LEU A 107 -1.05 -12.80 9.99
N THR A 108 -1.94 -13.44 10.75
CA THR A 108 -2.92 -12.75 11.60
C THR A 108 -2.54 -12.76 13.07
N VAL A 109 -3.20 -11.90 13.84
CA VAL A 109 -3.26 -11.89 15.30
C VAL A 109 -4.73 -11.74 15.71
N LYS A 110 -5.04 -11.92 16.99
CA LYS A 110 -6.36 -11.49 17.51
C LYS A 110 -6.58 -10.00 17.22
N ASN A 111 -7.83 -9.64 17.00
CA ASN A 111 -8.22 -8.26 16.78
C ASN A 111 -7.84 -7.39 17.98
N ALA A 112 -7.53 -6.13 17.73
CA ALA A 112 -7.29 -5.15 18.77
C ALA A 112 -8.52 -4.28 19.03
N TYR A 113 -8.67 -3.80 20.26
CA TYR A 113 -9.74 -2.90 20.67
C TYR A 113 -9.15 -1.55 21.12
N GLY A 114 -9.50 -0.50 20.38
CA GLY A 114 -9.03 0.87 20.65
C GLY A 114 -7.59 1.16 20.23
N ALA A 115 -7.22 2.44 20.32
CA ALA A 115 -5.94 2.97 19.84
C ALA A 115 -4.69 2.31 20.45
N GLU A 116 -4.66 2.14 21.78
CA GLU A 116 -3.48 1.67 22.51
C GLU A 116 -3.16 0.20 22.24
N GLU A 117 -4.19 -0.64 22.23
CA GLU A 117 -4.04 -2.05 21.91
C GLU A 117 -3.63 -2.21 20.45
N LEU A 118 -4.23 -1.45 19.52
CA LEU A 118 -3.85 -1.46 18.11
C LEU A 118 -2.38 -1.04 17.93
N ARG A 119 -1.97 0.07 18.56
CA ARG A 119 -0.58 0.55 18.53
C ARG A 119 0.40 -0.51 19.04
N SER A 120 0.04 -1.19 20.13
CA SER A 120 0.85 -2.26 20.73
C SER A 120 0.92 -3.47 19.80
N SER A 121 -0.22 -3.91 19.28
CA SER A 121 -0.36 -5.02 18.34
C SER A 121 0.48 -4.82 17.08
N LEU A 122 0.45 -3.63 16.47
CA LEU A 122 1.28 -3.28 15.30
C LEU A 122 2.79 -3.40 15.59
N ARG A 123 3.23 -3.00 16.79
CA ARG A 123 4.63 -3.19 17.22
C ARG A 123 4.95 -4.67 17.42
N PHE A 124 4.06 -5.45 18.03
CA PHE A 124 4.22 -6.88 18.21
C PHE A 124 4.31 -7.62 16.89
N LEU A 125 3.41 -7.35 15.94
CA LEU A 125 3.44 -7.88 14.57
C LEU A 125 4.80 -7.68 13.91
N THR A 126 5.33 -6.45 13.98
CA THR A 126 6.62 -6.10 13.39
C THR A 126 7.77 -6.88 14.05
N LYS A 127 7.79 -6.97 15.38
CA LYS A 127 8.82 -7.72 16.13
C LYS A 127 8.74 -9.22 15.84
N ALA A 128 7.53 -9.78 15.83
CA ALA A 128 7.30 -11.19 15.55
C ALA A 128 7.72 -11.55 14.12
N PHE A 129 7.40 -10.72 13.13
CA PHE A 129 7.82 -10.96 11.76
C PHE A 129 9.35 -10.94 11.59
N ASN A 130 10.04 -10.01 12.27
CA ASN A 130 11.51 -10.01 12.31
C ASN A 130 12.09 -11.29 12.92
N LYS A 131 11.42 -11.90 13.90
CA LYS A 131 11.82 -13.18 14.49
C LYS A 131 11.51 -14.35 13.55
N LEU A 132 10.34 -14.36 12.92
CA LEU A 132 9.91 -15.39 11.96
C LEU A 132 10.92 -15.54 10.82
N THR A 133 11.33 -14.42 10.22
CA THR A 133 12.27 -14.39 9.08
C THR A 133 13.70 -14.84 9.43
N ARG A 134 14.02 -14.94 10.73
CA ARG A 134 15.32 -15.43 11.24
C ARG A 134 15.31 -16.90 11.65
N TYR A 135 14.15 -17.56 11.64
CA TYR A 135 14.12 -18.99 11.93
C TYR A 135 14.83 -19.77 10.83
N LYS A 136 15.76 -20.65 11.24
CA LYS A 136 16.60 -21.46 10.34
C LYS A 136 15.82 -22.08 9.19
N LYS A 137 14.65 -22.66 9.47
CA LYS A 137 13.77 -23.27 8.47
C LYS A 137 13.26 -22.27 7.42
N VAL A 138 12.87 -21.07 7.85
CA VAL A 138 12.41 -19.98 6.97
C VAL A 138 13.58 -19.41 6.17
N THR A 139 14.66 -19.02 6.86
CA THR A 139 15.82 -18.36 6.24
C THR A 139 16.53 -19.25 5.22
N LYS A 140 16.52 -20.58 5.39
CA LYS A 140 17.20 -21.54 4.50
C LYS A 140 16.87 -21.33 3.02
N ASN A 141 15.60 -21.06 2.69
CA ASN A 141 15.13 -20.93 1.31
C ASN A 141 14.62 -19.52 0.96
N LEU A 142 14.58 -18.59 1.92
CA LEU A 142 14.12 -17.22 1.69
C LEU A 142 15.19 -16.40 0.94
N LEU A 143 14.84 -15.92 -0.25
CA LEU A 143 15.67 -15.01 -1.06
C LEU A 143 15.38 -13.56 -0.73
N GLY A 144 14.10 -13.21 -0.58
CA GLY A 144 13.66 -11.86 -0.27
C GLY A 144 12.18 -11.80 0.08
N TYR A 145 11.73 -10.65 0.56
CA TYR A 145 10.32 -10.43 0.82
C TYR A 145 9.92 -8.97 0.72
N LEU A 146 8.64 -8.76 0.47
CA LEU A 146 7.90 -7.54 0.80
C LEU A 146 6.88 -7.91 1.88
N ARG A 147 6.80 -7.12 2.93
CA ARG A 147 5.75 -7.16 3.94
C ARG A 147 4.98 -5.84 3.90
N SER A 148 3.67 -5.91 3.90
CA SER A 148 2.73 -4.83 4.21
C SER A 148 1.91 -5.23 5.44
N THR A 149 1.54 -4.24 6.24
CA THR A 149 0.53 -4.39 7.29
C THR A 149 -0.79 -3.88 6.72
N GLU A 150 -1.88 -4.62 6.91
CA GLU A 150 -3.25 -4.19 6.58
C GLU A 150 -4.07 -4.17 7.87
N ILE A 151 -4.94 -3.19 8.01
CA ILE A 151 -5.90 -3.03 9.11
C ILE A 151 -7.28 -2.91 8.48
N THR A 152 -8.17 -3.82 8.83
CA THR A 152 -9.60 -3.73 8.50
C THR A 152 -10.36 -3.35 9.77
N VAL A 153 -11.31 -2.43 9.64
CA VAL A 153 -12.20 -2.02 10.74
C VAL A 153 -13.39 -2.95 10.75
N ASN A 154 -13.69 -3.55 11.90
CA ASN A 154 -14.93 -4.28 12.12
C ASN A 154 -15.95 -3.33 12.77
N ASP A 155 -17.10 -3.15 12.12
CA ASP A 155 -18.17 -2.30 12.63
C ASP A 155 -19.08 -3.03 13.63
N GLU A 156 -19.14 -4.36 13.60
CA GLU A 156 -20.02 -5.15 14.48
C GLU A 156 -19.54 -5.15 15.93
N ASP A 157 -18.27 -5.49 16.15
CA ASP A 157 -17.66 -5.57 17.49
C ASP A 157 -16.69 -4.42 17.79
N ARG A 158 -16.65 -3.42 16.89
CA ARG A 158 -15.77 -2.24 16.92
C ARG A 158 -14.27 -2.54 16.88
N SER A 159 -13.86 -3.78 16.62
CA SER A 159 -12.46 -4.19 16.67
C SER A 159 -11.67 -3.82 15.39
N TYR A 160 -10.35 -3.92 15.49
CA TYR A 160 -9.43 -3.76 14.38
C TYR A 160 -8.79 -5.10 14.04
N ASN A 161 -8.88 -5.51 12.78
CA ASN A 161 -8.20 -6.69 12.27
C ASN A 161 -6.89 -6.27 11.60
N GLN A 162 -5.84 -6.14 12.41
CA GLN A 162 -4.48 -5.94 11.93
C GLN A 162 -3.81 -7.27 11.57
N HIS A 163 -3.27 -7.36 10.35
CA HIS A 163 -2.56 -8.54 9.88
C HIS A 163 -1.46 -8.15 8.87
N LEU A 164 -0.62 -9.11 8.51
CA LEU A 164 0.46 -8.90 7.55
C LEU A 164 0.20 -9.66 6.26
N HIS A 165 0.35 -8.97 5.14
CA HIS A 165 0.51 -9.58 3.83
C HIS A 165 1.98 -9.59 3.45
N VAL A 166 2.47 -10.75 3.02
CA VAL A 166 3.88 -10.97 2.75
C VAL A 166 4.04 -11.68 1.41
N LEU A 167 4.70 -11.01 0.47
CA LEU A 167 5.18 -11.63 -0.76
C LEU A 167 6.56 -12.18 -0.47
N LEU A 168 6.67 -13.49 -0.37
CA LEU A 168 7.93 -14.19 -0.18
C LEU A 168 8.50 -14.58 -1.54
N PHE A 169 9.80 -14.37 -1.73
CA PHE A 169 10.56 -14.93 -2.83
C PHE A 169 11.50 -16.00 -2.30
N VAL A 170 11.32 -17.24 -2.76
CA VAL A 170 12.02 -18.42 -2.25
C VAL A 170 12.75 -19.17 -3.36
N LYS A 171 13.82 -19.90 -2.98
CA LYS A 171 14.54 -20.81 -3.87
C LYS A 171 13.60 -21.91 -4.39
N SER A 172 13.80 -22.39 -5.61
CA SER A 172 13.07 -23.57 -6.14
C SER A 172 13.21 -24.80 -5.25
N SER A 173 14.35 -24.94 -4.55
CA SER A 173 14.61 -26.02 -3.60
C SER A 173 13.60 -26.10 -2.46
N TYR A 174 12.87 -25.01 -2.18
CA TYR A 174 11.77 -24.98 -1.22
C TYR A 174 10.74 -26.10 -1.45
N PHE A 175 10.45 -26.43 -2.70
CA PHE A 175 9.46 -27.45 -3.09
C PHE A 175 10.06 -28.86 -3.26
N THR A 176 11.33 -29.05 -2.93
CA THR A 176 12.05 -30.32 -3.16
C THR A 176 12.70 -30.84 -1.87
N GLY A 177 13.04 -32.13 -1.83
CA GLY A 177 13.84 -32.72 -0.75
C GLY A 177 13.03 -33.33 0.40
N ASN A 178 12.12 -34.25 0.10
CA ASN A 178 11.43 -35.12 1.07
C ASN A 178 10.90 -34.39 2.33
N ASN A 179 10.14 -33.31 2.16
CA ASN A 179 9.55 -32.49 3.24
C ASN A 179 10.55 -31.75 4.16
N THR A 180 11.86 -31.76 3.88
CA THR A 180 12.86 -31.06 4.70
C THR A 180 12.89 -29.55 4.48
N ASN A 181 12.48 -29.08 3.29
CA ASN A 181 12.53 -27.67 2.90
C ASN A 181 11.16 -26.98 2.92
N TYR A 182 10.14 -27.68 2.45
CA TYR A 182 8.77 -27.17 2.37
C TYR A 182 8.22 -26.92 3.77
N ILE A 183 7.55 -25.78 3.97
CA ILE A 183 6.87 -25.43 5.21
C ILE A 183 5.36 -25.49 4.92
N LYS A 184 4.69 -26.47 5.53
CA LYS A 184 3.23 -26.62 5.43
C LYS A 184 2.53 -25.50 6.20
N GLN A 185 1.28 -25.21 5.89
CA GLN A 185 0.50 -24.17 6.59
C GLN A 185 0.49 -24.37 8.11
N ALA A 186 0.25 -25.59 8.60
CA ALA A 186 0.32 -25.90 10.04
C ALA A 186 1.71 -25.64 10.66
N GLU A 187 2.79 -25.82 9.90
CA GLU A 187 4.15 -25.49 10.37
C GLU A 187 4.37 -23.97 10.37
N TRP A 188 3.88 -23.25 9.35
CA TRP A 188 3.86 -21.78 9.35
C TRP A 188 3.09 -21.21 10.54
N THR A 189 1.92 -21.77 10.86
CA THR A 189 1.12 -21.41 12.04
C THR A 189 1.91 -21.58 13.33
N LYS A 190 2.55 -22.73 13.54
CA LYS A 190 3.40 -22.99 14.72
C LYS A 190 4.59 -22.04 14.81
N LEU A 191 5.26 -21.78 13.68
CA LEU A 191 6.36 -20.82 13.62
C LEU A 191 5.86 -19.41 13.97
N TRP A 192 4.71 -19.01 13.43
CA TRP A 192 4.13 -17.70 13.68
C TRP A 192 3.69 -17.52 15.13
N GLN A 193 2.96 -18.48 15.69
CA GLN A 193 2.59 -18.54 17.11
C GLN A 193 3.82 -18.37 18.03
N ARG A 194 4.89 -19.13 17.74
CA ARG A 194 6.17 -19.04 18.48
C ARG A 194 6.88 -17.69 18.28
N ALA A 195 6.72 -17.06 17.13
CA ALA A 195 7.28 -15.75 16.86
C ALA A 195 6.55 -14.66 17.65
N LEU A 196 5.21 -14.74 17.69
CA LEU A 196 4.31 -13.88 18.45
C LEU A 196 4.44 -14.05 19.97
N LYS A 197 4.78 -15.26 20.44
CA LYS A 197 4.77 -15.65 21.85
C LYS A 197 3.36 -15.59 22.46
N VAL A 198 2.40 -16.18 21.76
CA VAL A 198 1.00 -16.25 22.20
C VAL A 198 0.59 -17.70 22.53
N ASP A 199 -0.41 -17.83 23.38
CA ASP A 199 -0.96 -19.10 23.86
C ASP A 199 -2.10 -19.66 22.99
N TYR A 200 -2.63 -18.85 22.07
CA TYR A 200 -3.63 -19.26 21.08
C TYR A 200 -2.99 -19.63 19.74
N GLU A 201 -3.69 -20.43 18.92
CA GLU A 201 -3.28 -20.75 17.55
C GLU A 201 -3.73 -19.63 16.59
N PRO A 202 -2.81 -18.85 15.98
CA PRO A 202 -3.16 -17.80 15.04
C PRO A 202 -3.54 -18.37 13.67
N VAL A 203 -4.31 -17.61 12.88
CA VAL A 203 -4.63 -18.00 11.51
C VAL A 203 -3.49 -17.58 10.58
N VAL A 204 -3.01 -18.52 9.77
CA VAL A 204 -2.02 -18.27 8.74
C VAL A 204 -2.55 -18.84 7.43
N HIS A 205 -2.49 -18.05 6.37
CA HIS A 205 -2.75 -18.51 5.01
C HIS A 205 -1.46 -18.47 4.21
N VAL A 206 -1.16 -19.53 3.46
CA VAL A 206 0.02 -19.59 2.60
C VAL A 206 -0.34 -20.25 1.28
N GLU A 207 0.02 -19.59 0.19
CA GLU A 207 -0.27 -20.08 -1.15
C GLU A 207 0.88 -19.80 -2.12
N ILE A 208 1.02 -20.68 -3.10
CA ILE A 208 1.97 -20.48 -4.20
C ILE A 208 1.35 -19.47 -5.17
N VAL A 209 2.09 -18.43 -5.50
CA VAL A 209 1.73 -17.50 -6.56
C VAL A 209 1.88 -18.23 -7.89
N LYS A 210 0.76 -18.64 -8.48
CA LYS A 210 0.74 -19.38 -9.75
C LYS A 210 0.83 -18.42 -10.93
N ALA A 211 1.64 -18.79 -11.92
CA ALA A 211 1.61 -18.12 -13.20
C ALA A 211 0.27 -18.44 -13.91
N ASN A 212 -0.51 -17.42 -14.23
CA ASN A 212 -1.79 -17.57 -14.92
C ASN A 212 -1.49 -17.74 -16.41
N LYS A 213 -1.54 -18.99 -16.89
CA LYS A 213 -1.13 -19.38 -18.25
C LYS A 213 -1.85 -18.60 -19.37
N ARG A 214 -3.03 -18.01 -19.10
CA ARG A 214 -3.80 -17.20 -20.06
C ARG A 214 -3.34 -15.75 -20.22
N LYS A 215 -2.47 -15.23 -19.34
CA LYS A 215 -2.05 -13.80 -19.33
C LYS A 215 -0.53 -13.58 -19.55
N GLY A 216 0.22 -14.62 -19.93
CA GLY A 216 1.67 -14.52 -20.09
C GLY A 216 2.39 -14.13 -18.79
N THR A 217 3.48 -13.37 -18.87
CA THR A 217 4.26 -12.91 -17.71
C THR A 217 3.45 -12.16 -16.66
N GLY A 218 2.27 -11.61 -17.00
CA GLY A 218 1.43 -10.69 -16.21
C GLY A 218 0.78 -11.20 -14.92
N SER A 219 0.90 -12.49 -14.60
CA SER A 219 0.26 -13.06 -13.40
C SER A 219 1.05 -12.91 -12.12
N LEU A 220 2.39 -12.85 -12.20
CA LEU A 220 3.21 -12.53 -11.04
C LEU A 220 2.94 -11.09 -10.58
N GLN A 221 2.71 -10.19 -11.54
CA GLN A 221 2.41 -8.79 -11.30
C GLN A 221 1.03 -8.62 -10.65
N ALA A 222 0.03 -9.44 -11.00
CA ALA A 222 -1.27 -9.38 -10.34
C ALA A 222 -1.20 -9.78 -8.85
N SER A 223 -0.46 -10.85 -8.52
CA SER A 223 -0.25 -11.24 -7.11
C SER A 223 0.68 -10.28 -6.35
N ALA A 224 1.61 -9.63 -7.05
CA ALA A 224 2.40 -8.53 -6.50
C ALA A 224 1.54 -7.29 -6.19
N GLU A 225 0.63 -6.93 -7.10
CA GLU A 225 -0.34 -5.86 -6.91
C GLU A 225 -1.24 -6.12 -5.70
N GLU A 226 -1.60 -7.39 -5.46
CA GLU A 226 -2.34 -7.80 -4.27
C GLU A 226 -1.53 -7.65 -2.97
N THR A 227 -0.25 -7.99 -2.95
CA THR A 227 0.60 -7.78 -1.77
C THR A 227 0.91 -6.29 -1.52
N ALA A 228 0.90 -5.48 -2.59
CA ALA A 228 1.05 -4.02 -2.50
C ALA A 228 -0.25 -3.27 -2.14
N LYS A 229 -1.34 -3.99 -1.82
CA LYS A 229 -2.57 -3.38 -1.31
C LYS A 229 -2.30 -2.68 0.03
N TYR A 230 -3.05 -1.61 0.25
CA TYR A 230 -2.83 -0.58 1.27
C TYR A 230 -3.08 -1.01 2.70
N GLU A 231 -2.53 -0.20 3.60
CA GLU A 231 -2.51 -0.37 5.06
C GLU A 231 -3.88 -0.16 5.72
N VAL A 232 -4.67 0.78 5.21
CA VAL A 232 -6.07 1.01 5.59
C VAL A 232 -6.77 1.62 4.37
N LYS A 233 -7.98 1.15 4.05
CA LYS A 233 -8.80 1.74 2.97
C LYS A 233 -9.66 2.86 3.55
N SER A 234 -9.80 3.97 2.83
CA SER A 234 -10.68 5.06 3.26
C SER A 234 -12.11 4.60 3.48
N SER A 235 -12.57 3.58 2.73
CA SER A 235 -13.87 2.93 2.91
C SER A 235 -14.13 2.47 4.35
N ASP A 236 -13.08 2.14 5.09
CA ASP A 236 -13.17 1.59 6.44
C ASP A 236 -13.41 2.69 7.50
N TYR A 237 -13.28 3.98 7.12
CA TYR A 237 -13.48 5.14 8.00
C TYR A 237 -14.13 6.35 7.30
N MET A 238 -14.80 6.09 6.17
CA MET A 238 -15.57 7.08 5.39
C MET A 238 -17.01 6.59 5.18
N THR A 239 -17.58 5.96 6.20
CA THR A 239 -18.93 5.39 6.17
C THR A 239 -20.02 6.46 6.33
N ALA A 240 -21.28 6.04 6.39
CA ALA A 240 -22.40 6.93 6.74
C ALA A 240 -22.44 7.29 8.24
N ASN A 241 -21.71 6.58 9.11
CA ASN A 241 -21.70 6.81 10.54
C ASN A 241 -20.52 7.72 10.94
N ASP A 242 -20.78 9.02 11.09
CA ASP A 242 -19.76 10.02 11.41
C ASP A 242 -19.10 9.79 12.78
N ASP A 243 -19.86 9.43 13.81
CA ASP A 243 -19.33 9.17 15.15
C ASP A 243 -18.36 8.00 15.15
N ARG A 244 -18.69 6.93 14.40
CA ARG A 244 -17.79 5.79 14.22
C ARG A 244 -16.54 6.19 13.44
N ASN A 245 -16.68 6.96 12.36
CA ASN A 245 -15.54 7.43 11.58
C ASN A 245 -14.58 8.28 12.44
N LEU A 246 -15.10 9.15 13.31
CA LEU A 246 -14.30 9.96 14.24
C LEU A 246 -13.49 9.09 15.20
N GLU A 247 -14.11 8.09 15.83
CA GLU A 247 -13.42 7.14 16.72
C GLU A 247 -12.30 6.40 15.98
N VAL A 248 -12.62 5.84 14.81
CA VAL A 248 -11.67 5.08 14.00
C VAL A 248 -10.51 5.94 13.54
N ILE A 249 -10.76 7.16 13.07
CA ILE A 249 -9.70 8.09 12.64
C ILE A 249 -8.80 8.45 13.81
N ASN A 250 -9.37 8.74 14.97
CA ASN A 250 -8.59 9.03 16.18
C ASN A 250 -7.68 7.86 16.56
N ASP A 251 -8.22 6.65 16.59
CA ASP A 251 -7.47 5.43 16.90
C ASP A 251 -6.37 5.17 15.88
N LEU A 252 -6.65 5.31 14.58
CA LEU A 252 -5.69 5.07 13.51
C LEU A 252 -4.58 6.13 13.46
N GLU A 253 -4.89 7.42 13.62
CA GLU A 253 -3.88 8.49 13.69
C GLU A 253 -2.89 8.19 14.84
N TYR A 254 -3.42 7.80 16.00
CA TYR A 254 -2.60 7.46 17.15
C TYR A 254 -1.80 6.17 16.94
N ALA A 255 -2.45 5.09 16.50
CA ALA A 255 -1.83 3.77 16.40
C ALA A 255 -0.77 3.70 15.30
N LEU A 256 -1.00 4.38 14.18
CA LEU A 256 -0.08 4.38 13.04
C LEU A 256 1.10 5.33 13.24
N ALA A 257 1.03 6.32 14.11
CA ALA A 257 2.10 7.30 14.31
C ALA A 257 3.46 6.63 14.62
N GLY A 258 4.46 6.87 13.76
CA GLY A 258 5.82 6.31 13.93
C GLY A 258 5.97 4.83 13.54
N THR A 259 4.92 4.19 13.02
CA THR A 259 4.99 2.81 12.55
C THR A 259 5.49 2.75 11.09
N ARG A 260 6.20 1.65 10.77
CA ARG A 260 6.56 1.28 9.41
C ARG A 260 5.68 0.11 8.96
N GLN A 261 4.89 0.38 7.96
CA GLN A 261 3.83 -0.51 7.51
C GLN A 261 4.26 -1.34 6.30
N ILE A 262 5.08 -0.76 5.41
CA ILE A 262 5.76 -1.49 4.33
C ILE A 262 7.24 -1.72 4.66
N SER A 263 7.73 -2.93 4.41
CA SER A 263 9.15 -3.28 4.59
C SER A 263 9.63 -4.31 3.57
N TYR A 264 10.88 -4.14 3.14
CA TYR A 264 11.56 -5.04 2.22
C TYR A 264 12.71 -5.76 2.91
N GLY A 265 12.95 -7.03 2.57
CA GLY A 265 14.07 -7.81 3.07
C GLY A 265 14.70 -8.70 2.02
N GLY A 266 15.92 -9.16 2.31
CA GLY A 266 16.74 -9.96 1.40
C GLY A 266 16.96 -9.26 0.05
N LEU A 267 16.87 -10.02 -1.04
CA LEU A 267 17.11 -9.56 -2.39
C LEU A 267 16.23 -8.37 -2.80
N PHE A 268 14.98 -8.29 -2.33
CA PHE A 268 14.11 -7.16 -2.67
C PHE A 268 14.62 -5.84 -2.09
N LYS A 269 15.16 -5.88 -0.87
CA LYS A 269 15.77 -4.71 -0.24
C LYS A 269 17.02 -4.27 -1.02
N GLN A 270 17.85 -5.21 -1.43
CA GLN A 270 19.05 -4.94 -2.22
C GLN A 270 18.69 -4.31 -3.57
N ILE A 271 17.74 -4.91 -4.30
CA ILE A 271 17.28 -4.37 -5.58
C ILE A 271 16.71 -2.96 -5.43
N LYS A 272 15.91 -2.71 -4.37
CA LYS A 272 15.39 -1.36 -4.09
C LYS A 272 16.52 -0.34 -3.94
N GLN A 273 17.63 -0.73 -3.33
CA GLN A 273 18.83 0.12 -3.16
C GLN A 273 19.58 0.28 -4.48
N ASP A 274 19.80 -0.80 -5.22
CA ASP A 274 20.52 -0.80 -6.50
C ASP A 274 19.81 0.07 -7.54
N LEU A 275 18.47 -0.02 -7.62
CA LEU A 275 17.62 0.79 -8.49
C LEU A 275 17.37 2.21 -7.94
N LYS A 276 17.92 2.56 -6.76
CA LYS A 276 17.76 3.87 -6.10
C LYS A 276 16.29 4.29 -5.95
N LEU A 277 15.40 3.33 -5.69
CA LEU A 277 13.96 3.60 -5.58
C LEU A 277 13.67 4.37 -4.29
N GLU A 278 12.88 5.43 -4.42
CA GLU A 278 12.53 6.34 -3.33
C GLU A 278 11.81 5.67 -2.16
N ASP A 279 11.84 6.31 -0.99
CA ASP A 279 10.95 5.98 0.12
C ASP A 279 9.56 6.54 -0.18
N VAL A 280 8.56 5.67 -0.38
CA VAL A 280 7.21 6.08 -0.75
C VAL A 280 6.51 6.88 0.36
N ASP A 281 6.90 6.72 1.62
CA ASP A 281 6.27 7.44 2.72
C ASP A 281 6.64 8.92 2.77
N LYS A 282 7.78 9.30 2.17
CA LYS A 282 8.34 10.65 2.17
C LYS A 282 8.66 11.20 0.76
N GLY A 283 8.50 10.36 -0.26
CA GLY A 283 8.94 10.65 -1.62
C GLY A 283 7.88 11.39 -2.43
N ASP A 284 8.20 11.54 -3.70
CA ASP A 284 7.35 12.29 -4.63
C ASP A 284 6.04 11.55 -4.95
N LEU A 285 4.90 12.22 -4.73
CA LEU A 285 3.58 11.69 -5.06
C LEU A 285 3.05 12.19 -6.40
N VAL A 286 3.80 13.01 -7.13
CA VAL A 286 3.49 13.46 -8.50
C VAL A 286 3.92 12.41 -9.52
N HIS A 287 5.15 11.90 -9.43
CA HIS A 287 5.67 10.87 -10.33
C HIS A 287 5.57 9.49 -9.65
N VAL A 288 4.46 8.80 -9.92
CA VAL A 288 4.10 7.51 -9.29
C VAL A 288 4.24 6.30 -10.23
N GLY A 289 4.68 6.51 -11.47
CA GLY A 289 4.82 5.47 -12.49
C GLY A 289 6.16 5.57 -13.22
N ASN A 290 6.46 4.57 -14.06
CA ASN A 290 7.70 4.50 -14.86
C ASN A 290 7.55 5.11 -16.26
N GLU A 291 6.62 6.05 -16.44
CA GLU A 291 6.43 6.68 -17.75
C GLU A 291 7.46 7.80 -17.89
N GLU A 292 8.57 7.47 -18.56
CA GLU A 292 9.60 8.44 -18.91
C GLU A 292 9.18 9.18 -20.17
N TYR A 293 8.88 10.47 -20.01
CA TYR A 293 8.84 11.43 -21.10
C TYR A 293 10.08 12.29 -21.00
N SER A 294 10.69 12.62 -22.13
CA SER A 294 11.83 13.52 -22.13
C SER A 294 11.42 14.90 -21.61
N LYS A 295 12.38 15.67 -21.11
CA LYS A 295 12.13 17.03 -20.62
C LYS A 295 11.51 17.89 -21.73
N GLU A 296 11.98 17.74 -22.95
CA GLU A 296 11.50 18.44 -24.14
C GLU A 296 10.04 18.08 -24.44
N GLN A 297 9.66 16.80 -24.30
CA GLN A 297 8.28 16.36 -24.48
C GLN A 297 7.35 16.97 -23.42
N MET A 298 7.80 17.08 -22.18
CA MET A 298 7.02 17.69 -21.10
C MET A 298 6.89 19.21 -21.25
N GLU A 299 7.93 19.88 -21.72
CA GLU A 299 7.94 21.34 -21.93
C GLU A 299 7.10 21.75 -23.15
N ALA A 300 7.14 20.99 -24.24
CA ALA A 300 6.34 21.25 -25.44
C ALA A 300 4.86 20.86 -25.29
N ALA A 301 4.51 20.07 -24.27
CA ALA A 301 3.15 19.59 -24.06
C ALA A 301 2.21 20.68 -23.54
N GLU A 302 0.99 20.67 -24.08
CA GLU A 302 -0.13 21.50 -23.61
C GLU A 302 -0.33 21.33 -22.10
N GLU A 303 -0.37 22.46 -21.38
CA GLU A 303 -0.68 22.49 -19.96
C GLU A 303 -2.19 22.43 -19.76
N VAL A 304 -2.61 21.52 -18.88
CA VAL A 304 -3.99 21.40 -18.42
C VAL A 304 -4.03 21.65 -16.92
N VAL A 305 -4.77 22.66 -16.49
CA VAL A 305 -4.95 23.00 -15.07
C VAL A 305 -6.36 22.65 -14.63
N ALA A 306 -6.47 21.88 -13.55
CA ALA A 306 -7.74 21.58 -12.92
C ALA A 306 -7.73 22.07 -11.46
N LYS A 307 -8.76 22.84 -11.08
CA LYS A 307 -8.92 23.36 -9.71
C LYS A 307 -10.17 22.82 -9.06
N TRP A 308 -10.05 22.47 -7.78
CA TRP A 308 -11.18 22.03 -6.97
C TRP A 308 -12.07 23.21 -6.57
N ASP A 309 -13.35 23.11 -6.88
CA ASP A 309 -14.38 24.02 -6.37
C ASP A 309 -15.05 23.37 -5.15
N PHE A 310 -14.83 23.96 -3.97
CA PHE A 310 -15.36 23.43 -2.71
C PHE A 310 -16.89 23.50 -2.61
N LYS A 311 -17.54 24.45 -3.31
CA LYS A 311 -19.01 24.57 -3.30
C LYS A 311 -19.64 23.52 -4.21
N LYS A 312 -19.07 23.34 -5.41
CA LYS A 312 -19.57 22.36 -6.40
C LYS A 312 -19.06 20.94 -6.16
N GLN A 313 -18.10 20.76 -5.25
CA GLN A 313 -17.45 19.48 -4.95
C GLN A 313 -16.96 18.75 -6.22
N ASN A 314 -16.27 19.50 -7.09
CA ASN A 314 -15.71 18.96 -8.33
C ASN A 314 -14.48 19.73 -8.79
N TYR A 315 -13.68 19.08 -9.65
CA TYR A 315 -12.59 19.73 -10.38
C TYR A 315 -13.11 20.32 -11.69
N PHE A 316 -12.70 21.54 -11.98
CA PHE A 316 -12.99 22.22 -13.24
C PHE A 316 -11.70 22.61 -13.94
N MET A 317 -11.72 22.55 -15.27
CA MET A 317 -10.67 23.13 -16.11
C MET A 317 -10.61 24.64 -15.82
N TRP A 318 -9.41 25.15 -15.53
CA TRP A 318 -9.18 26.54 -15.17
C TRP A 318 -8.50 27.31 -16.31
#